data_AF-A0A6V7KV92-F1
#
_entry.id   AF-A0A6V7KV92-F1
#
_cell.length_a   1.000
_cell.length_b   1.000
_cell.length_c   1.000
_cell.angle_alpha   90.00
_cell.angle_beta   90.00
_cell.angle_gamma   90.00
#
_symmetry.space_group_name_H-M   'P 1'
#
loop_
_entity.id
_entity.type
_entity.pdbx_description
1 polymer ?
#
loop_
_entity_poly.entity_id
_entity_poly.type
_entity_poly.pdbx_seq_one_letter_code
_entity_poly.pdbx_strand_id
1 'polypeptide(L)'
;LGMHHDSTGNSCPREGYIMSPSRGTNGEVLWSTCSRDVALELPTKKPCLLDKTEVRTDKQLEHEKFFTLPGREWTAKKQCELLLRDNDAQVVTLTNACQSLQCSSPHRSGYYYSGPALEGTVCAAGKECRGGECVPALHFAKPKPGGWSKWTEGKCKSGCIKKSRGARAKERTCRNGAECRGVAYAVDLCDDSKICKKRQTPEDFATEKCREFSDRLTELDSEASGLQAPHEPDRPWMGCAIFCKRRDIASYYTPRVELNDLGLDPYFPDGTWCHNDGELDYFCLQHHCLPQNFDFGRNSGRNSLGAFGDFDLGVQNAKPGGDVVSEEMQRYLSVDADGKPLSRILPNEIFEEESNEEFLGDDYLELPGDVRGMWNLS
;
A
#
# COMPACT_ATOMS: atom_id res chain seq x y z
N LEU A 1 -7.22 16.06 -26.88
CA LEU A 1 -8.29 15.58 -27.79
C LEU A 1 -9.60 16.35 -27.62
N GLY A 2 -9.83 17.06 -26.51
CA GLY A 2 -11.04 17.88 -26.30
C GLY A 2 -12.26 17.09 -25.86
N MET A 3 -12.04 15.90 -25.26
CA MET A 3 -13.08 15.12 -24.63
C MET A 3 -13.31 15.68 -23.22
N HIS A 4 -14.57 15.96 -22.88
CA HIS A 4 -14.96 16.34 -21.52
C HIS A 4 -15.08 15.09 -20.65
N HIS A 5 -15.06 15.29 -19.33
CA HIS A 5 -15.43 14.20 -18.42
C HIS A 5 -16.83 13.68 -18.74
N ASP A 6 -17.03 12.38 -18.62
CA ASP A 6 -18.35 11.76 -18.70
C ASP A 6 -19.29 12.39 -17.65
N SER A 7 -20.58 12.46 -17.96
CA SER A 7 -21.62 13.22 -17.24
C SER A 7 -21.48 14.76 -17.24
N THR A 8 -20.34 15.32 -17.65
CA THR A 8 -20.16 16.77 -17.77
C THR A 8 -20.64 17.25 -19.14
N GLY A 9 -21.88 17.73 -19.21
CA GLY A 9 -22.47 18.21 -20.47
C GLY A 9 -22.72 17.13 -21.52
N ASN A 10 -22.74 15.85 -21.10
CA ASN A 10 -23.03 14.69 -21.94
C ASN A 10 -23.84 13.64 -21.15
N SER A 11 -24.42 12.66 -21.85
CA SER A 11 -25.34 11.67 -21.26
C SER A 11 -24.65 10.39 -20.77
N CYS A 12 -23.32 10.31 -20.79
CA CYS A 12 -22.62 9.11 -20.37
C CYS A 12 -22.59 8.98 -18.85
N PRO A 13 -22.55 7.73 -18.33
CA PRO A 13 -22.41 7.49 -16.90
C PRO A 13 -21.16 8.18 -16.37
N ARG A 14 -21.28 8.77 -15.18
CA ARG A 14 -20.18 9.49 -14.53
C ARG A 14 -18.95 8.60 -14.34
N GLU A 15 -19.14 7.38 -13.86
CA GLU A 15 -18.07 6.45 -13.48
C GLU A 15 -17.92 5.27 -14.46
N GLY A 16 -16.76 4.61 -14.40
CA GLY A 16 -16.49 3.33 -15.07
C GLY A 16 -15.80 3.43 -16.44
N TYR A 17 -15.41 4.63 -16.86
CA TYR A 17 -14.73 4.87 -18.13
C TYR A 17 -13.49 5.76 -17.95
N ILE A 18 -12.59 5.77 -18.93
CA ILE A 18 -11.34 6.56 -18.90
C ILE A 18 -11.58 8.06 -18.68
N MET A 19 -12.74 8.58 -19.11
CA MET A 19 -13.11 9.98 -18.98
C MET A 19 -14.01 10.23 -17.77
N SER A 20 -14.08 9.31 -16.81
CA SER A 20 -14.73 9.58 -15.52
C SER A 20 -14.06 10.77 -14.81
N PRO A 21 -14.82 11.59 -14.07
CA PRO A 21 -14.29 12.79 -13.44
C PRO A 21 -13.49 12.50 -12.17
N SER A 22 -13.60 11.28 -11.64
CA SER A 22 -12.79 10.78 -10.55
C SER A 22 -12.05 9.55 -11.02
N ARG A 23 -10.99 9.19 -10.31
CA ARG A 23 -10.25 7.96 -10.57
C ARG A 23 -10.72 6.91 -9.58
N GLY A 24 -11.55 5.97 -10.03
CA GLY A 24 -11.98 4.85 -9.21
C GLY A 24 -10.84 3.89 -8.85
N THR A 25 -11.05 3.09 -7.81
CA THR A 25 -10.15 1.96 -7.48
C THR A 25 -10.41 0.74 -8.37
N ASN A 26 -11.54 0.70 -9.09
CA ASN A 26 -11.98 -0.40 -9.93
C ASN A 26 -12.21 0.07 -11.39
N GLY A 27 -11.56 -0.57 -12.35
CA GLY A 27 -11.89 -0.41 -13.78
C GLY A 27 -11.38 0.89 -14.43
N GLU A 28 -12.16 1.43 -15.38
CA GLU A 28 -11.85 2.62 -16.21
C GLU A 28 -10.83 2.39 -17.33
N VAL A 29 -10.83 1.20 -17.93
CA VAL A 29 -9.97 0.86 -19.09
C VAL A 29 -10.66 1.03 -20.44
N LEU A 30 -11.93 1.45 -20.45
CA LEU A 30 -12.76 1.60 -21.64
C LEU A 30 -13.16 3.06 -21.84
N TRP A 31 -13.30 3.46 -23.10
CA TRP A 31 -13.87 4.76 -23.46
C TRP A 31 -15.39 4.68 -23.49
N SER A 32 -16.07 5.71 -22.99
CA SER A 32 -17.53 5.82 -23.08
C SER A 32 -18.00 6.05 -24.53
N THR A 33 -19.30 5.88 -24.78
CA THR A 33 -19.89 6.23 -26.08
C THR A 33 -19.77 7.72 -26.40
N CYS A 34 -19.82 8.59 -25.40
CA CYS A 34 -19.67 10.04 -25.58
C CYS A 34 -18.24 10.40 -26.00
N SER A 35 -17.25 9.79 -25.34
CA SER A 35 -15.85 9.92 -25.71
C SER A 35 -15.59 9.41 -27.13
N ARG A 36 -16.17 8.26 -27.49
CA ARG A 36 -16.11 7.70 -28.85
C ARG A 36 -16.68 8.69 -29.88
N ASP A 37 -17.82 9.30 -29.60
CA ASP A 37 -18.48 10.22 -30.55
C ASP A 37 -17.61 11.47 -30.80
N VAL A 38 -16.96 12.01 -29.77
CA VAL A 38 -15.95 13.07 -29.93
C VAL A 38 -14.75 12.57 -30.77
N ALA A 39 -14.28 11.34 -30.54
CA ALA A 39 -13.17 10.75 -31.28
C ALA A 39 -13.47 10.63 -32.78
N LEU A 40 -14.71 10.27 -33.14
CA LEU A 40 -15.16 10.14 -34.53
C LEU A 40 -15.14 11.47 -35.30
N GLU A 41 -15.23 12.61 -34.61
CA GLU A 41 -15.17 13.94 -35.21
C GLU A 41 -13.75 14.51 -35.35
N LEU A 42 -12.75 13.91 -34.69
CA LEU A 42 -11.37 14.37 -34.71
C LEU A 42 -10.76 14.49 -36.11
N PRO A 43 -10.97 13.56 -37.05
CA PRO A 43 -10.43 13.69 -38.41
C PRO A 43 -10.86 14.99 -39.10
N THR A 44 -12.09 15.44 -38.86
CA THR A 44 -12.64 16.67 -39.45
C THR A 44 -12.25 17.91 -38.65
N LYS A 45 -12.32 17.85 -37.31
CA LYS A 45 -12.06 19.00 -36.43
C LYS A 45 -10.57 19.27 -36.19
N LYS A 46 -9.72 18.25 -36.34
CA LYS A 46 -8.28 18.28 -36.06
C LYS A 46 -7.52 17.48 -37.14
N PRO A 47 -7.53 17.94 -38.41
CA PRO A 47 -6.98 17.19 -39.55
C PRO A 47 -5.48 16.90 -39.43
N CYS A 48 -4.72 17.70 -38.67
CA CYS A 48 -3.30 17.45 -38.41
C CYS A 48 -3.01 16.11 -37.71
N LEU A 49 -4.00 15.48 -37.07
CA LEU A 49 -3.85 14.13 -36.49
C LEU A 49 -3.75 13.03 -37.55
N LEU A 50 -4.07 13.34 -38.81
CA LEU A 50 -4.01 12.41 -39.93
C LEU A 50 -2.66 12.47 -40.68
N ASP A 51 -1.84 13.47 -40.36
CA ASP A 51 -0.52 13.63 -40.96
C ASP A 51 0.38 12.46 -40.54
N LYS A 52 1.12 11.91 -41.50
CA LYS A 52 2.08 10.83 -41.25
C LYS A 52 3.47 11.43 -41.04
N THR A 53 4.23 10.89 -40.09
CA THR A 53 5.64 11.29 -39.93
C THR A 53 6.45 10.95 -41.19
N GLU A 54 7.07 11.95 -41.80
CA GLU A 54 7.96 11.76 -42.96
C GLU A 54 9.40 11.42 -42.57
N VAL A 55 9.76 11.67 -41.30
CA VAL A 55 11.11 11.44 -40.78
C VAL A 55 11.18 10.00 -40.28
N ARG A 56 12.17 9.24 -40.81
CA ARG A 56 12.59 7.94 -40.27
C ARG A 56 12.60 8.02 -38.75
N THR A 57 11.72 7.26 -38.12
CA THR A 57 11.50 7.22 -36.68
C THR A 57 12.83 7.27 -35.95
N ASP A 58 13.02 8.26 -35.09
CA ASP A 58 14.01 8.13 -34.03
C ASP A 58 13.71 6.79 -33.35
N LYS A 59 14.68 5.87 -33.37
CA LYS A 59 14.53 4.54 -32.75
C LYS A 59 14.15 4.63 -31.27
N GLN A 60 14.39 5.78 -30.63
CA GLN A 60 13.92 6.05 -29.27
C GLN A 60 12.38 6.12 -29.18
N LEU A 61 11.70 6.59 -30.23
CA LEU A 61 10.24 6.72 -30.34
C LEU A 61 9.54 5.46 -30.88
N GLU A 62 10.29 4.43 -31.28
CA GLU A 62 9.71 3.14 -31.67
C GLU A 62 9.24 2.38 -30.43
N HIS A 63 7.97 2.56 -30.07
CA HIS A 63 7.35 1.93 -28.89
C HIS A 63 7.06 0.43 -29.07
N GLU A 64 7.09 -0.08 -30.31
CA GLU A 64 6.91 -1.51 -30.62
C GLU A 64 7.97 -2.42 -29.95
N LYS A 65 9.13 -1.85 -29.59
CA LYS A 65 10.19 -2.53 -28.82
C LYS A 65 9.75 -3.05 -27.45
N PHE A 66 8.63 -2.55 -26.92
CA PHE A 66 8.06 -2.99 -25.64
C PHE A 66 7.05 -4.14 -25.78
N PHE A 67 7.07 -4.86 -26.91
CA PHE A 67 6.27 -6.06 -27.15
C PHE A 67 4.75 -5.84 -26.99
N THR A 68 4.28 -4.61 -27.26
CA THR A 68 2.89 -4.14 -27.21
C THR A 68 2.14 -4.29 -25.87
N LEU A 69 2.71 -4.97 -24.87
CA LEU A 69 2.00 -5.48 -23.70
C LEU A 69 2.84 -5.22 -22.43
N PRO A 70 2.75 -4.01 -21.84
CA PRO A 70 3.64 -3.58 -20.77
C PRO A 70 3.64 -4.47 -19.54
N GLY A 71 2.50 -5.11 -19.21
CA GLY A 71 2.35 -5.99 -18.05
C GLY A 71 3.20 -7.28 -18.09
N ARG A 72 3.77 -7.62 -19.25
CA ARG A 72 4.74 -8.72 -19.37
C ARG A 72 6.13 -8.37 -18.81
N GLU A 73 6.51 -7.09 -18.87
CA GLU A 73 7.76 -6.58 -18.30
C GLU A 73 7.53 -5.98 -16.91
N TRP A 74 6.46 -5.20 -16.79
CA TRP A 74 5.96 -4.61 -15.55
C TRP A 74 4.96 -5.55 -14.91
N THR A 75 5.46 -6.67 -14.39
CA THR A 75 4.66 -7.68 -13.67
C THR A 75 3.85 -7.06 -12.53
N ALA A 76 2.79 -7.74 -12.06
CA ALA A 76 1.98 -7.29 -10.92
C ALA A 76 2.82 -6.87 -9.70
N LYS A 77 3.87 -7.62 -9.35
CA LYS A 77 4.80 -7.23 -8.26
C LYS A 77 5.41 -5.85 -8.48
N LYS A 78 5.98 -5.60 -9.67
CA LYS A 78 6.59 -4.31 -10.03
C LYS A 78 5.59 -3.15 -10.01
N GLN A 79 4.34 -3.42 -10.35
CA GLN A 79 3.27 -2.43 -10.24
C GLN A 79 3.00 -2.08 -8.77
N CYS A 80 2.98 -3.07 -7.86
CA CYS A 80 2.87 -2.83 -6.41
C CYS A 80 4.11 -2.13 -5.83
N GLU A 81 5.32 -2.50 -6.26
CA GLU A 81 6.57 -1.83 -5.86
C GLU A 81 6.56 -0.35 -6.25
N LEU A 82 6.07 -0.05 -7.45
CA LEU A 82 5.93 1.32 -7.94
C LEU A 82 4.86 2.10 -7.16
N LEU A 83 3.69 1.50 -6.92
CA LEU A 83 2.59 2.12 -6.18
C LEU A 83 3.03 2.52 -4.76
N LEU A 84 3.61 1.56 -4.03
CA LEU A 84 3.98 1.75 -2.61
C LEU A 84 5.37 2.35 -2.43
N ARG A 85 6.12 2.53 -3.52
CA ARG A 85 7.54 2.98 -3.52
C ARG A 85 8.41 2.10 -2.61
N ASP A 86 8.16 0.80 -2.65
CA ASP A 86 8.76 -0.19 -1.76
C ASP A 86 9.09 -1.47 -2.54
N ASN A 87 10.36 -1.87 -2.54
CA ASN A 87 10.81 -3.07 -3.27
C ASN A 87 10.30 -4.38 -2.63
N ASP A 88 9.89 -4.33 -1.37
CA ASP A 88 9.33 -5.45 -0.62
C ASP A 88 7.80 -5.53 -0.73
N ALA A 89 7.19 -4.62 -1.49
CA ALA A 89 5.78 -4.70 -1.83
C ALA A 89 5.44 -6.00 -2.56
N GLN A 90 4.27 -6.52 -2.24
CA GLN A 90 3.76 -7.79 -2.70
C GLN A 90 2.34 -7.64 -3.23
N VAL A 91 1.98 -8.57 -4.13
CA VAL A 91 0.61 -8.71 -4.61
C VAL A 91 -0.15 -9.54 -3.58
N VAL A 92 -1.26 -9.01 -3.07
CA VAL A 92 -2.09 -9.73 -2.09
C VAL A 92 -2.79 -10.91 -2.76
N THR A 93 -3.44 -10.65 -3.90
CA THR A 93 -4.10 -11.66 -4.73
C THR A 93 -4.07 -11.24 -6.19
N LEU A 94 -4.06 -12.23 -7.09
CA LEU A 94 -4.25 -11.99 -8.52
C LEU A 94 -5.74 -12.07 -8.93
N THR A 95 -6.62 -12.49 -8.01
CA THR A 95 -8.07 -12.44 -8.24
C THR A 95 -8.48 -11.01 -8.55
N ASN A 96 -9.20 -10.80 -9.65
CA ASN A 96 -9.64 -9.49 -10.14
C ASN A 96 -8.53 -8.46 -10.41
N ALA A 97 -7.25 -8.88 -10.48
CA ALA A 97 -6.13 -7.97 -10.71
C ALA A 97 -6.27 -7.11 -11.99
N CYS A 98 -6.95 -7.62 -13.01
CA CYS A 98 -7.20 -6.88 -14.25
C CYS A 98 -8.17 -5.72 -14.08
N GLN A 99 -9.02 -5.74 -13.05
CA GLN A 99 -9.95 -4.65 -12.71
C GLN A 99 -9.36 -3.76 -11.61
N SER A 100 -8.73 -4.38 -10.62
CA SER A 100 -8.02 -3.69 -9.55
C SER A 100 -6.94 -4.56 -8.94
N LEU A 101 -5.68 -4.12 -9.05
CA LEU A 101 -4.55 -4.83 -8.49
C LEU A 101 -4.37 -4.45 -7.02
N GLN A 102 -4.46 -5.46 -6.14
CA GLN A 102 -4.30 -5.33 -4.70
C GLN A 102 -2.83 -5.54 -4.27
N CYS A 103 -2.30 -4.57 -3.54
CA CYS A 103 -0.91 -4.48 -3.14
C CYS A 103 -0.79 -4.33 -1.62
N SER A 104 0.23 -4.93 -1.02
CA SER A 104 0.61 -4.70 0.38
C SER A 104 2.12 -4.59 0.51
N SER A 105 2.59 -4.11 1.66
CA SER A 105 4.02 -4.02 1.98
C SER A 105 4.23 -4.52 3.41
N PRO A 106 5.37 -5.18 3.72
CA PRO A 106 5.71 -5.50 5.11
C PRO A 106 6.05 -4.28 5.97
N HIS A 107 6.21 -3.10 5.36
CA HIS A 107 6.52 -1.85 6.03
C HIS A 107 5.30 -0.94 6.23
N ARG A 108 4.12 -1.39 5.76
CA ARG A 108 2.85 -0.68 5.89
C ARG A 108 1.77 -1.62 6.39
N SER A 109 0.81 -1.09 7.11
CA SER A 109 -0.36 -1.86 7.55
C SER A 109 -1.45 -1.82 6.46
N GLY A 110 -2.29 -2.85 6.39
CA GLY A 110 -3.39 -2.94 5.40
C GLY A 110 -2.95 -3.20 3.95
N TYR A 111 -3.83 -2.90 3.00
CA TYR A 111 -3.61 -3.05 1.57
C TYR A 111 -4.09 -1.85 0.75
N TYR A 112 -3.59 -1.76 -0.48
CA TYR A 112 -3.82 -0.65 -1.39
C TYR A 112 -4.20 -1.17 -2.77
N TYR A 113 -5.14 -0.51 -3.42
CA TYR A 113 -5.51 -0.74 -4.79
C TYR A 113 -4.78 0.20 -5.74
N SER A 114 -4.13 -0.36 -6.76
CA SER A 114 -3.43 0.45 -7.78
C SER A 114 -4.36 0.93 -8.90
N GLY A 115 -5.53 0.31 -9.03
CA GLY A 115 -6.34 0.29 -10.26
C GLY A 115 -6.02 -0.93 -11.14
N PRO A 116 -6.56 -1.00 -12.37
CA PRO A 116 -6.39 -2.11 -13.29
C PRO A 116 -4.93 -2.47 -13.55
N ALA A 117 -4.58 -3.76 -13.46
CA ALA A 117 -3.26 -4.21 -13.84
C ALA A 117 -2.98 -3.97 -15.34
N LEU A 118 -1.73 -3.63 -15.65
CA LEU A 118 -1.30 -3.35 -17.02
C LEU A 118 -1.61 -4.49 -18.00
N GLU A 119 -1.92 -4.11 -19.25
CA GLU A 119 -2.10 -5.04 -20.37
C GLU A 119 -0.98 -6.07 -20.47
N GLY A 120 -1.32 -7.35 -20.37
CA GLY A 120 -0.38 -8.48 -20.43
C GLY A 120 0.13 -8.94 -19.07
N THR A 121 -0.32 -8.34 -17.96
CA THR A 121 -0.05 -8.84 -16.61
C THR A 121 -0.69 -10.22 -16.43
N VAL A 122 0.07 -11.17 -15.87
CA VAL A 122 -0.46 -12.51 -15.57
C VAL A 122 -1.49 -12.42 -14.45
N CYS A 123 -2.72 -12.84 -14.71
CA CYS A 123 -3.84 -12.82 -13.75
C CYS A 123 -4.25 -14.22 -13.28
N ALA A 124 -3.93 -15.26 -14.05
CA ALA A 124 -4.08 -16.65 -13.65
C ALA A 124 -3.14 -17.53 -14.49
N ALA A 125 -3.01 -18.80 -14.13
CA ALA A 125 -2.26 -19.76 -14.94
C ALA A 125 -2.82 -19.81 -16.37
N GLY A 126 -1.98 -19.48 -17.36
CA GLY A 126 -2.41 -19.47 -18.75
C GLY A 126 -3.31 -18.27 -19.13
N LYS A 127 -3.39 -17.22 -18.33
CA LYS A 127 -4.19 -16.02 -18.62
C LYS A 127 -3.42 -14.71 -18.38
N GLU A 128 -3.80 -13.66 -19.10
CA GLU A 128 -3.26 -12.30 -18.96
C GLU A 128 -4.37 -11.24 -19.03
N CYS A 129 -4.11 -10.05 -18.48
CA CYS A 129 -5.07 -8.94 -18.49
C CYS A 129 -5.18 -8.30 -19.87
N ARG A 130 -6.43 -8.15 -20.35
CA ARG A 130 -6.83 -7.50 -21.61
C ARG A 130 -8.12 -6.73 -21.44
N GLY A 131 -8.10 -5.41 -21.65
CA GLY A 131 -9.28 -4.56 -21.53
C GLY A 131 -9.99 -4.69 -20.19
N GLY A 132 -9.22 -4.89 -19.10
CA GLY A 132 -9.77 -5.09 -17.76
C GLY A 132 -10.17 -6.52 -17.41
N GLU A 133 -10.10 -7.44 -18.37
CA GLU A 133 -10.54 -8.83 -18.22
C GLU A 133 -9.37 -9.81 -18.18
N CYS A 134 -9.52 -10.90 -17.42
CA CYS A 134 -8.54 -11.98 -17.35
C CYS A 134 -8.79 -13.04 -18.41
N VAL A 135 -8.13 -12.92 -19.56
CA VAL A 135 -8.39 -13.75 -20.76
C VAL A 135 -7.22 -14.69 -21.08
N PRO A 136 -7.44 -15.77 -21.84
CA PRO A 136 -6.35 -16.65 -22.29
C PRO A 136 -5.29 -15.87 -23.08
N ALA A 137 -4.01 -16.01 -22.75
CA ALA A 137 -2.97 -15.33 -23.53
C ALA A 137 -2.75 -16.03 -24.88
N LEU A 138 -2.66 -15.24 -25.95
CA LEU A 138 -2.48 -15.72 -27.32
C LEU A 138 -1.05 -16.25 -27.58
N HIS A 139 -0.06 -15.71 -26.87
CA HIS A 139 1.34 -16.10 -26.97
C HIS A 139 1.97 -16.19 -25.59
N PHE A 140 2.03 -17.40 -25.03
CA PHE A 140 2.90 -17.68 -23.89
C PHE A 140 4.33 -17.85 -24.40
N ALA A 141 5.21 -16.92 -24.02
CA ALA A 141 6.60 -17.34 -23.85
C ALA A 141 6.59 -18.50 -22.85
N LYS A 142 7.22 -19.63 -23.19
CA LYS A 142 7.32 -20.76 -22.25
C LYS A 142 7.79 -20.21 -20.89
N PRO A 143 7.07 -20.48 -19.78
CA PRO A 143 7.52 -20.05 -18.48
C PRO A 143 8.95 -20.55 -18.31
N LYS A 144 9.91 -19.63 -18.16
CA LYS A 144 11.26 -20.05 -17.81
C LYS A 144 11.14 -20.71 -16.44
N PRO A 145 11.71 -21.90 -16.22
CA PRO A 145 11.70 -22.52 -14.90
C PRO A 145 12.20 -21.48 -13.88
N GLY A 146 11.35 -21.17 -12.93
CA GLY A 146 11.54 -20.14 -11.95
C GLY A 146 11.30 -20.69 -10.56
N GLY A 147 11.69 -19.92 -9.58
CA GLY A 147 11.57 -20.25 -8.18
C GLY A 147 12.12 -19.11 -7.36
N TRP A 148 12.04 -19.26 -6.04
CA TRP A 148 12.68 -18.34 -5.13
C TRP A 148 14.17 -18.20 -5.42
N SER A 149 14.65 -16.97 -5.50
CA SER A 149 16.09 -16.72 -5.38
C SER A 149 16.59 -17.22 -4.02
N LYS A 150 17.92 -17.32 -3.88
CA LYS A 150 18.53 -17.39 -2.56
C LYS A 150 18.09 -16.16 -1.75
N TRP A 151 17.95 -16.36 -0.44
CA TRP A 151 17.78 -15.26 0.50
C TRP A 151 19.01 -14.35 0.46
N THR A 152 18.76 -13.06 0.43
CA THR A 152 19.74 -12.01 0.67
C THR A 152 19.51 -11.51 2.08
N GLU A 153 20.50 -11.64 2.95
CA GLU A 153 20.40 -11.15 4.33
C GLU A 153 20.88 -9.70 4.44
N GLY A 154 20.11 -8.89 5.12
CA GLY A 154 20.46 -7.52 5.50
C GLY A 154 21.42 -7.46 6.69
N LYS A 155 21.82 -6.23 7.03
CA LYS A 155 22.61 -5.97 8.22
C LYS A 155 21.76 -6.10 9.48
N CYS A 156 22.37 -6.58 10.57
CA CYS A 156 21.75 -6.55 11.89
C CYS A 156 21.53 -5.09 12.31
N LYS A 157 20.29 -4.75 12.67
CA LYS A 157 19.85 -3.45 13.21
C LYS A 157 19.25 -3.69 14.61
N SER A 158 19.30 -2.68 15.47
CA SER A 158 18.72 -2.76 16.82
C SER A 158 18.34 -1.36 17.30
N GLY A 159 17.23 -1.26 18.04
CA GLY A 159 16.84 -0.05 18.76
C GLY A 159 17.63 0.17 20.06
N CYS A 160 18.53 -0.76 20.42
CA CYS A 160 19.25 -0.76 21.69
C CYS A 160 18.34 -0.61 22.91
N ILE A 161 17.23 -1.33 22.89
CA ILE A 161 16.25 -1.37 23.98
C ILE A 161 16.65 -2.47 24.99
N LYS A 162 16.37 -2.26 26.28
CA LYS A 162 16.65 -3.25 27.34
C LYS A 162 15.99 -4.61 27.01
N LYS A 163 16.67 -5.71 27.37
CA LYS A 163 16.28 -7.12 27.11
C LYS A 163 16.10 -7.51 25.63
N SER A 164 16.22 -6.56 24.71
CA SER A 164 16.00 -6.74 23.29
C SER A 164 17.23 -7.30 22.58
N ARG A 165 17.02 -7.82 21.38
CA ARG A 165 18.06 -8.29 20.46
C ARG A 165 18.07 -7.42 19.20
N GLY A 166 19.03 -7.67 18.33
CA GLY A 166 18.97 -7.13 16.98
C GLY A 166 18.08 -7.96 16.09
N ALA A 167 17.69 -7.38 14.96
CA ALA A 167 17.03 -8.07 13.87
C ALA A 167 17.68 -7.76 12.53
N ARG A 168 17.57 -8.68 11.59
CA ARG A 168 17.98 -8.49 10.19
C ARG A 168 16.86 -8.95 9.27
N ALA A 169 16.53 -8.09 8.32
CA ALA A 169 15.67 -8.45 7.20
C ALA A 169 16.38 -9.48 6.31
N LYS A 170 15.61 -10.36 5.71
CA LYS A 170 16.04 -11.20 4.59
C LYS A 170 14.99 -11.16 3.51
N GLU A 171 15.47 -11.08 2.27
CA GLU A 171 14.63 -10.87 1.09
C GLU A 171 14.97 -11.89 0.02
N ARG A 172 13.97 -12.25 -0.79
CA ARG A 172 14.15 -13.08 -1.99
C ARG A 172 13.13 -12.71 -3.05
N THR A 173 13.50 -12.91 -4.30
CA THR A 173 12.63 -12.59 -5.44
C THR A 173 12.11 -13.87 -6.07
N CYS A 174 10.81 -13.91 -6.35
CA CYS A 174 10.22 -14.95 -7.18
C CYS A 174 10.57 -14.68 -8.65
N ARG A 175 11.38 -15.54 -9.25
CA ARG A 175 11.85 -15.34 -10.63
C ARG A 175 10.88 -15.94 -11.65
N ASN A 176 10.77 -15.29 -12.81
CA ASN A 176 10.17 -15.82 -14.03
C ASN A 176 8.67 -16.20 -13.94
N GLY A 177 7.87 -15.51 -13.12
CA GLY A 177 6.42 -15.78 -13.02
C GLY A 177 6.10 -17.19 -12.53
N ALA A 178 7.03 -17.85 -11.84
CA ALA A 178 6.78 -19.13 -11.19
C ALA A 178 5.80 -18.95 -10.02
N GLU A 179 5.02 -19.98 -9.73
CA GLU A 179 4.16 -20.01 -8.55
C GLU A 179 5.03 -20.26 -7.31
N CYS A 180 5.51 -19.18 -6.70
CA CYS A 180 6.38 -19.25 -5.54
C CYS A 180 5.55 -19.31 -4.25
N ARG A 181 5.56 -20.45 -3.57
CA ARG A 181 4.92 -20.61 -2.25
C ARG A 181 5.79 -20.06 -1.13
N GLY A 182 5.20 -19.29 -0.23
CA GLY A 182 5.85 -18.68 0.94
C GLY A 182 6.12 -17.18 0.80
N VAL A 183 6.75 -16.57 1.79
CA VAL A 183 6.98 -15.11 1.84
C VAL A 183 8.23 -14.68 1.07
N ALA A 184 8.20 -13.47 0.49
CA ALA A 184 9.35 -12.82 -0.15
C ALA A 184 10.27 -12.08 0.84
N TYR A 185 9.70 -11.66 1.97
CA TYR A 185 10.37 -10.89 3.03
C TYR A 185 10.17 -11.60 4.37
N ALA A 186 11.22 -11.66 5.18
CA ALA A 186 11.19 -12.24 6.53
C ALA A 186 12.24 -11.56 7.42
N VAL A 187 12.13 -11.76 8.73
CA VAL A 187 13.04 -11.15 9.71
C VAL A 187 13.60 -12.24 10.63
N ASP A 188 14.91 -12.20 10.87
CA ASP A 188 15.59 -13.07 11.82
C ASP A 188 16.22 -12.25 12.95
N LEU A 189 16.22 -12.80 14.16
CA LEU A 189 16.96 -12.24 15.30
C LEU A 189 18.46 -12.40 15.10
N CYS A 190 19.23 -11.42 15.56
CA CYS A 190 20.69 -11.40 15.55
C CYS A 190 21.26 -10.86 16.87
N ASP A 191 22.53 -11.16 17.14
CA ASP A 191 23.24 -10.59 18.28
C ASP A 191 23.62 -9.13 18.00
N ASP A 192 23.11 -8.21 18.82
CA ASP A 192 23.36 -6.78 18.74
C ASP A 192 24.41 -6.29 19.76
N SER A 193 25.10 -7.19 20.46
CA SER A 193 26.12 -6.85 21.47
C SER A 193 27.20 -5.90 20.96
N LYS A 194 27.57 -6.00 19.67
CA LYS A 194 28.55 -5.13 19.00
C LYS A 194 27.98 -3.78 18.53
N ILE A 195 26.65 -3.68 18.43
CA ILE A 195 25.93 -2.47 17.98
C ILE A 195 25.58 -1.61 19.20
N CYS A 196 25.05 -2.24 20.24
CA CYS A 196 24.47 -1.56 21.39
C CYS A 196 25.39 -1.56 22.60
N LYS A 197 26.02 -0.41 22.86
CA LYS A 197 26.87 -0.20 24.06
C LYS A 197 26.10 0.27 25.28
N LYS A 198 25.03 1.04 25.06
CA LYS A 198 24.10 1.53 26.09
C LYS A 198 22.69 1.17 25.64
N ARG A 199 21.82 0.87 26.60
CA ARG A 199 20.43 0.51 26.33
C ARG A 199 19.47 1.43 27.06
N GLN A 200 18.46 1.89 26.35
CA GLN A 200 17.34 2.67 26.89
C GLN A 200 16.16 1.76 27.28
N THR A 201 15.22 2.26 28.09
CA THR A 201 13.99 1.50 28.36
C THR A 201 13.05 1.56 27.15
N PRO A 202 12.10 0.62 27.04
CA PRO A 202 11.06 0.73 26.01
C PRO A 202 10.25 2.03 26.14
N GLU A 203 10.00 2.51 27.36
CA GLU A 203 9.27 3.75 27.62
C GLU A 203 10.04 4.97 27.14
N ASP A 204 11.37 5.03 27.34
CA ASP A 204 12.22 6.10 26.82
C ASP A 204 12.17 6.14 25.28
N PHE A 205 12.29 4.98 24.63
CA PHE A 205 12.21 4.86 23.17
C PHE A 205 10.84 5.28 22.64
N ALA A 206 9.76 4.81 23.26
CA ALA A 206 8.40 5.20 22.91
C ALA A 206 8.20 6.71 23.09
N THR A 207 8.73 7.30 24.16
CA THR A 207 8.64 8.75 24.42
C THR A 207 9.34 9.56 23.32
N GLU A 208 10.55 9.15 22.90
CA GLU A 208 11.26 9.78 21.79
C GLU A 208 10.42 9.74 20.50
N LYS A 209 9.80 8.59 20.22
CA LYS A 209 8.95 8.41 19.04
C LYS A 209 7.65 9.18 19.10
N CYS A 210 6.99 9.23 20.25
CA CYS A 210 5.77 10.04 20.42
C CYS A 210 6.04 11.54 20.21
N ARG A 211 7.22 12.03 20.63
CA ARG A 211 7.64 13.39 20.32
C ARG A 211 7.83 13.59 18.81
N GLU A 212 8.50 12.67 18.12
CA GLU A 212 8.64 12.70 16.65
C GLU A 212 7.28 12.68 15.93
N PHE A 213 6.34 11.84 16.37
CA PHE A 213 5.00 11.76 15.78
C PHE A 213 4.20 13.04 16.00
N SER A 214 4.39 13.72 17.13
CA SER A 214 3.69 14.97 17.44
C SER A 214 4.01 16.14 16.50
N ASP A 215 5.11 16.06 15.73
CA ASP A 215 5.45 17.02 14.66
C ASP A 215 4.54 16.89 13.42
N ARG A 216 3.78 15.80 13.33
CA ARG A 216 2.80 15.52 12.26
C ARG A 216 1.37 15.40 12.79
N LEU A 217 1.22 14.92 14.02
CA LEU A 217 -0.06 14.62 14.66
C LEU A 217 -0.24 15.49 15.91
N THR A 218 -0.94 16.62 15.75
CA THR A 218 -1.08 17.66 16.78
C THR A 218 -1.96 17.26 17.97
N GLU A 219 -2.65 16.14 17.89
CA GLU A 219 -3.44 15.53 18.95
C GLU A 219 -2.57 14.79 19.98
N LEU A 220 -1.33 14.43 19.63
CA LEU A 220 -0.39 13.73 20.50
C LEU A 220 0.35 14.68 21.43
N ASP A 221 0.42 14.33 22.71
CA ASP A 221 1.13 15.11 23.72
C ASP A 221 2.65 14.89 23.63
N SER A 222 3.37 15.87 23.08
CA SER A 222 4.84 15.86 22.88
C SER A 222 5.66 15.78 24.17
N GLU A 223 5.07 16.15 25.31
CA GLU A 223 5.74 16.20 26.62
C GLU A 223 5.42 14.97 27.49
N ALA A 224 4.44 14.16 27.08
CA ALA A 224 4.08 12.96 27.80
C ALA A 224 5.04 11.81 27.49
N SER A 225 5.19 10.90 28.45
CA SER A 225 5.86 9.62 28.21
C SER A 225 5.08 8.77 27.22
N GLY A 226 5.77 7.96 26.42
CA GLY A 226 5.20 6.91 25.60
C GLY A 226 5.09 5.58 26.36
N LEU A 227 4.37 4.62 25.77
CA LEU A 227 4.06 3.33 26.38
C LEU A 227 4.31 2.17 25.41
N GLN A 228 4.89 1.07 25.92
CA GLN A 228 4.83 -0.26 25.29
C GLN A 228 3.73 -1.04 26.00
N ALA A 229 2.65 -1.39 25.31
CA ALA A 229 1.58 -2.18 25.90
C ALA A 229 2.04 -3.63 26.18
N PRO A 230 1.42 -4.35 27.13
CA PRO A 230 1.66 -5.77 27.31
C PRO A 230 1.29 -6.59 26.07
N HIS A 231 1.88 -7.77 25.94
CA HIS A 231 1.46 -8.72 24.91
C HIS A 231 0.01 -9.16 25.09
N GLU A 232 -0.75 -9.11 24.00
CA GLU A 232 -2.10 -9.63 23.91
C GLU A 232 -2.14 -10.76 22.86
N PRO A 233 -2.46 -12.01 23.23
CA PRO A 233 -2.42 -13.14 22.30
C PRO A 233 -3.32 -12.97 21.07
N ASP A 234 -4.49 -12.35 21.25
CA ASP A 234 -5.45 -12.09 20.16
C ASP A 234 -5.06 -10.90 19.28
N ARG A 235 -4.12 -10.06 19.75
CA ARG A 235 -3.60 -8.87 19.06
C ARG A 235 -2.08 -8.76 19.26
N PRO A 236 -1.31 -9.65 18.64
CA PRO A 236 0.12 -9.74 18.89
C PRO A 236 0.90 -8.49 18.47
N TRP A 237 0.32 -7.60 17.66
CA TRP A 237 0.90 -6.29 17.35
C TRP A 237 1.00 -5.35 18.56
N MET A 238 0.15 -5.50 19.58
CA MET A 238 0.06 -4.55 20.71
C MET A 238 1.38 -4.40 21.46
N GLY A 239 2.07 -5.50 21.75
CA GLY A 239 3.36 -5.48 22.45
C GLY A 239 4.49 -4.84 21.65
N CYS A 240 4.25 -4.54 20.38
CA CYS A 240 5.22 -4.01 19.43
C CYS A 240 4.80 -2.67 18.82
N ALA A 241 3.61 -2.16 19.15
CA ALA A 241 3.18 -0.83 18.76
C ALA A 241 3.63 0.21 19.80
N ILE A 242 3.88 1.43 19.32
CA ILE A 242 4.20 2.58 20.15
C ILE A 242 2.88 3.29 20.48
N PHE A 243 2.61 3.44 21.78
CA PHE A 243 1.43 4.11 22.29
C PHE A 243 1.80 5.48 22.84
N CYS A 244 1.15 6.51 22.31
CA CYS A 244 1.39 7.92 22.64
C CYS A 244 0.20 8.50 23.38
N LYS A 245 0.47 9.27 24.44
CA LYS A 245 -0.60 9.94 25.16
C LYS A 245 -1.22 11.03 24.29
N ARG A 246 -2.55 11.10 24.30
CA ARG A 246 -3.28 12.18 23.61
C ARG A 246 -3.52 13.38 24.53
N ARG A 247 -3.69 14.55 23.93
CA ARG A 247 -3.99 15.81 24.63
C ARG A 247 -5.46 15.92 25.05
N ASP A 248 -6.36 15.32 24.27
CA ASP A 248 -7.81 15.43 24.41
C ASP A 248 -8.43 14.33 25.28
N ILE A 249 -7.76 13.19 25.43
CA ILE A 249 -8.21 12.06 26.25
C ILE A 249 -7.10 11.54 27.16
N ALA A 250 -7.48 11.00 28.33
CA ALA A 250 -6.52 10.51 29.33
C ALA A 250 -5.89 9.13 29.00
N SER A 251 -6.03 8.65 27.76
CA SER A 251 -5.54 7.34 27.30
C SER A 251 -4.36 7.47 26.35
N TYR A 252 -3.73 6.34 26.07
CA TYR A 252 -2.70 6.25 25.05
C TYR A 252 -3.27 5.68 23.76
N TYR A 253 -2.79 6.19 22.64
CA TYR A 253 -3.23 5.87 21.28
C TYR A 253 -2.04 5.48 20.43
N THR A 254 -2.19 4.48 19.57
CA THR A 254 -1.18 4.16 18.55
C THR A 254 -1.64 4.67 17.17
N PRO A 255 -0.98 5.69 16.59
CA PRO A 255 -1.39 6.32 15.33
C PRO A 255 -0.98 5.47 14.11
N ARG A 256 -1.49 4.23 14.04
CA ARG A 256 -1.10 3.24 13.03
C ARG A 256 -1.64 3.57 11.64
N VAL A 257 -2.78 4.25 11.57
CA VAL A 257 -3.46 4.58 10.31
C VAL A 257 -2.84 5.85 9.74
N GLU A 258 -2.74 6.90 10.55
CA GLU A 258 -2.30 8.23 10.13
C GLU A 258 -0.82 8.26 9.73
N LEU A 259 0.02 7.45 10.36
CA LEU A 259 1.45 7.40 10.05
C LEU A 259 1.81 6.49 8.86
N ASN A 260 0.88 5.62 8.44
CA ASN A 260 1.13 4.55 7.48
C ASN A 260 1.69 5.06 6.13
N ASP A 261 1.21 6.21 5.67
CA ASP A 261 1.63 6.85 4.41
C ASP A 261 2.65 7.98 4.59
N LEU A 262 2.98 8.33 5.83
CA LEU A 262 3.95 9.39 6.16
C LEU A 262 5.41 8.88 6.24
N GLY A 263 5.62 7.57 6.07
CA GLY A 263 6.95 6.96 6.19
C GLY A 263 7.49 6.98 7.63
N LEU A 264 6.60 7.15 8.61
CA LEU A 264 6.89 7.06 10.04
C LEU A 264 6.39 5.71 10.54
N ASP A 265 7.26 4.94 11.18
CA ASP A 265 6.94 3.60 11.67
C ASP A 265 6.37 3.68 13.10
N PRO A 266 5.07 3.38 13.33
CA PRO A 266 4.42 3.44 14.64
C PRO A 266 4.78 2.24 15.54
N TYR A 267 5.75 1.41 15.16
CA TYR A 267 6.14 0.22 15.90
C TYR A 267 7.55 0.33 16.48
N PHE A 268 7.77 -0.46 17.52
CA PHE A 268 9.11 -0.77 18.00
C PHE A 268 9.90 -1.51 16.92
N PRO A 269 11.22 -1.27 16.82
CA PRO A 269 12.05 -1.94 15.83
C PRO A 269 12.06 -3.45 16.08
N ASP A 270 12.17 -4.21 14.99
CA ASP A 270 12.31 -5.66 15.09
C ASP A 270 13.47 -6.06 16.02
N GLY A 271 13.26 -7.12 16.79
CA GLY A 271 14.15 -7.57 17.86
C GLY A 271 13.85 -6.97 19.24
N THR A 272 12.91 -6.03 19.34
CA THR A 272 12.45 -5.50 20.63
C THR A 272 11.78 -6.60 21.46
N TRP A 273 12.19 -6.78 22.72
CA TRP A 273 11.56 -7.74 23.62
C TRP A 273 10.16 -7.24 24.03
N CYS A 274 9.16 -8.11 23.98
CA CYS A 274 7.76 -7.73 24.23
C CYS A 274 7.05 -8.63 25.25
N HIS A 275 7.48 -9.88 25.43
CA HIS A 275 6.83 -10.81 26.37
C HIS A 275 7.72 -11.99 26.75
N ASN A 276 7.33 -12.69 27.82
CA ASN A 276 7.84 -14.00 28.18
C ASN A 276 6.66 -14.81 28.76
N ASP A 277 6.40 -15.99 28.21
CA ASP A 277 5.28 -16.86 28.59
C ASP A 277 5.63 -17.82 29.75
N GLY A 278 6.84 -17.71 30.31
CA GLY A 278 7.40 -18.61 31.31
C GLY A 278 8.41 -19.61 30.74
N GLU A 279 8.39 -19.87 29.44
CA GLU A 279 9.30 -20.80 28.75
C GLU A 279 10.15 -20.11 27.68
N LEU A 280 9.53 -19.25 26.87
CA LEU A 280 10.12 -18.60 25.71
C LEU A 280 9.97 -17.08 25.82
N ASP A 281 11.05 -16.40 25.42
CA ASP A 281 11.00 -14.96 25.15
C ASP A 281 10.34 -14.68 23.80
N TYR A 282 9.60 -13.58 23.75
CA TYR A 282 8.95 -13.06 22.57
C TYR A 282 9.59 -11.73 22.17
N PHE A 283 9.68 -11.53 20.86
CA PHE A 283 10.30 -10.37 20.27
C PHE A 283 9.42 -9.82 19.14
N CYS A 284 9.53 -8.52 18.89
CA CYS A 284 8.92 -7.87 17.75
C CYS A 284 9.57 -8.37 16.47
N LEU A 285 8.77 -8.98 15.60
CA LEU A 285 9.17 -9.50 14.30
C LEU A 285 8.07 -9.17 13.30
N GLN A 286 8.35 -8.32 12.32
CA GLN A 286 7.36 -7.77 11.40
C GLN A 286 6.20 -7.14 12.17
N HIS A 287 6.52 -6.28 13.14
CA HIS A 287 5.53 -5.56 13.98
C HIS A 287 4.69 -6.43 14.93
N HIS A 288 4.91 -7.74 14.98
CA HIS A 288 4.17 -8.66 15.85
C HIS A 288 5.05 -9.20 16.98
N CYS A 289 4.49 -9.31 18.17
CA CYS A 289 5.13 -9.93 19.33
C CYS A 289 5.07 -11.45 19.19
N LEU A 290 6.14 -12.06 18.68
CA LEU A 290 6.23 -13.46 18.29
C LEU A 290 7.33 -14.19 19.05
N PRO A 291 7.21 -15.52 19.27
CA PRO A 291 8.19 -16.27 20.03
C PRO A 291 9.56 -16.30 19.33
N GLN A 292 10.65 -16.37 20.11
CA GLN A 292 12.02 -16.30 19.59
C GLN A 292 12.42 -17.33 18.53
N ASN A 293 11.70 -18.44 18.43
CA ASN A 293 11.92 -19.53 17.48
C ASN A 293 10.93 -19.51 16.30
N PHE A 294 10.20 -18.40 16.12
CA PHE A 294 9.22 -18.26 15.05
C PHE A 294 9.87 -18.35 13.66
N ASP A 295 9.26 -19.15 12.77
CA ASP A 295 9.73 -19.35 11.39
C ASP A 295 8.63 -18.97 10.40
N PHE A 296 8.81 -17.82 9.75
CA PHE A 296 7.94 -17.30 8.71
C PHE A 296 7.79 -18.27 7.52
N GLY A 297 8.81 -19.08 7.21
CA GLY A 297 8.82 -20.01 6.07
C GLY A 297 7.97 -21.26 6.28
N ARG A 298 7.95 -21.82 7.51
CA ARG A 298 7.12 -22.99 7.86
C ARG A 298 5.67 -22.61 8.13
N ASN A 299 5.45 -21.40 8.67
CA ASN A 299 4.11 -20.90 9.00
C ASN A 299 3.42 -20.18 7.83
N SER A 300 4.08 -20.10 6.66
CA SER A 300 3.57 -19.50 5.42
C SER A 300 2.32 -20.18 4.80
N GLY A 301 1.89 -21.34 5.30
CA GLY A 301 0.74 -22.09 4.76
C GLY A 301 -0.63 -21.49 5.07
N ARG A 302 -0.68 -20.41 5.84
CA ARG A 302 -1.86 -19.59 6.12
C ARG A 302 -1.55 -18.18 5.65
N ASN A 303 -2.39 -17.61 4.78
CA ASN A 303 -2.29 -16.23 4.26
C ASN A 303 -1.64 -15.29 5.28
N SER A 304 -0.34 -15.01 5.10
CA SER A 304 0.58 -14.64 6.18
C SER A 304 0.49 -13.17 6.64
N LEU A 305 -0.60 -12.49 6.30
CA LEU A 305 -0.97 -11.19 6.87
C LEU A 305 -2.24 -11.32 7.73
N GLY A 306 -3.24 -12.09 7.28
CA GLY A 306 -4.47 -12.34 8.07
C GLY A 306 -4.34 -13.46 9.12
N ALA A 307 -3.27 -14.27 9.10
CA ALA A 307 -3.14 -15.44 9.97
C ALA A 307 -2.54 -15.16 11.37
N PHE A 308 -1.97 -13.97 11.59
CA PHE A 308 -1.28 -13.62 12.83
C PHE A 308 -2.01 -12.58 13.68
N GLY A 309 -3.31 -12.37 13.48
CA GLY A 309 -4.12 -11.58 14.41
C GLY A 309 -3.84 -10.08 14.44
N ASP A 310 -3.01 -9.56 13.53
CA ASP A 310 -3.20 -8.17 13.13
C ASP A 310 -4.41 -8.14 12.21
N PHE A 311 -5.44 -7.45 12.68
CA PHE A 311 -6.60 -7.21 11.87
C PHE A 311 -6.14 -6.40 10.65
N ASP A 312 -6.51 -6.87 9.47
CA ASP A 312 -6.22 -6.19 8.22
C ASP A 312 -6.90 -4.81 8.27
N LEU A 313 -6.13 -3.73 8.47
CA LEU A 313 -6.64 -2.35 8.48
C LEU A 313 -7.44 -2.00 7.20
N GLY A 314 -7.42 -2.88 6.21
CA GLY A 314 -8.29 -2.86 5.06
C GLY A 314 -7.68 -2.02 3.97
N VAL A 315 -8.53 -1.36 3.20
CA VAL A 315 -8.12 -0.41 2.18
C VAL A 315 -7.48 0.81 2.85
N GLN A 316 -6.26 1.13 2.44
CA GLN A 316 -5.49 2.29 2.94
C GLN A 316 -5.21 3.31 1.83
N ASN A 317 -5.90 3.21 0.68
CA ASN A 317 -5.86 4.26 -0.32
C ASN A 317 -6.34 5.58 0.30
N ALA A 318 -5.61 6.67 0.00
CA ALA A 318 -5.97 8.01 0.47
C ALA A 318 -7.44 8.32 0.15
N LYS A 319 -8.19 8.73 1.19
CA LYS A 319 -9.62 9.01 1.06
C LYS A 319 -9.90 10.47 0.70
N PRO A 320 -11.03 10.76 0.05
CA PRO A 320 -11.51 12.12 -0.17
C PRO A 320 -11.82 12.77 1.18
N GLY A 321 -11.31 13.98 1.42
CA GLY A 321 -11.43 14.65 2.73
C GLY A 321 -10.36 14.27 3.75
N GLY A 322 -9.45 13.35 3.41
CA GLY A 322 -8.32 12.93 4.24
C GLY A 322 -8.59 11.66 5.07
N ASP A 323 -7.54 11.15 5.72
CA ASP A 323 -7.60 9.92 6.51
C ASP A 323 -8.16 10.20 7.92
N VAL A 324 -9.48 10.36 8.02
CA VAL A 324 -10.16 10.52 9.32
C VAL A 324 -10.40 9.15 9.94
N VAL A 325 -9.73 8.86 11.05
CA VAL A 325 -9.93 7.63 11.81
C VAL A 325 -11.22 7.76 12.64
N SER A 326 -12.17 6.83 12.48
CA SER A 326 -13.43 6.86 13.23
C SER A 326 -13.21 6.72 14.74
N GLU A 327 -14.10 7.29 15.56
CA GLU A 327 -14.01 7.22 17.03
C GLU A 327 -13.96 5.77 17.55
N GLU A 328 -14.66 4.85 16.90
CA GLU A 328 -14.65 3.43 17.24
C GLU A 328 -13.26 2.81 16.99
N MET A 329 -12.66 3.15 15.84
CA MET A 329 -11.31 2.71 15.49
C MET A 329 -10.25 3.32 16.41
N GLN A 330 -10.37 4.62 16.73
CA GLN A 330 -9.51 5.28 17.72
C GLN A 330 -9.57 4.58 19.08
N ARG A 331 -10.76 4.16 19.54
CA ARG A 331 -10.92 3.39 20.79
C ARG A 331 -10.34 1.98 20.72
N TYR A 332 -10.41 1.32 19.57
CA TYR A 332 -9.79 0.00 19.35
C TYR A 332 -8.26 0.08 19.39
N LEU A 333 -7.69 1.15 18.83
CA LEU A 333 -6.26 1.46 18.81
C LEU A 333 -5.75 2.17 20.09
N SER A 334 -6.59 2.28 21.12
CA SER A 334 -6.25 2.95 22.38
C SER A 334 -6.19 1.98 23.57
N VAL A 335 -5.32 2.31 24.52
CA VAL A 335 -5.14 1.62 25.80
C VAL A 335 -5.21 2.60 26.97
N ASP A 336 -5.55 2.10 28.15
CA ASP A 336 -5.44 2.86 29.40
C ASP A 336 -3.98 2.98 29.88
N ALA A 337 -3.78 3.60 31.04
CA ALA A 337 -2.44 3.83 31.60
C ALA A 337 -1.70 2.53 31.99
N ASP A 338 -2.41 1.42 32.18
CA ASP A 338 -1.83 0.10 32.47
C ASP A 338 -1.58 -0.71 31.17
N GLY A 339 -1.84 -0.11 30.00
CA GLY A 339 -1.73 -0.76 28.70
C GLY A 339 -2.87 -1.72 28.40
N LYS A 340 -3.98 -1.64 29.13
CA LYS A 340 -5.16 -2.46 28.85
C LYS A 340 -6.02 -1.79 27.76
N PRO A 341 -6.47 -2.53 26.75
CA PRO A 341 -7.27 -1.98 25.65
C PRO A 341 -8.58 -1.35 26.11
N LEU A 342 -8.91 -0.20 25.53
CA LEU A 342 -10.21 0.46 25.75
C LEU A 342 -11.35 -0.24 25.02
N SER A 343 -11.07 -0.78 23.82
CA SER A 343 -11.96 -1.68 23.09
C SER A 343 -11.20 -2.89 22.59
N ARG A 344 -11.90 -4.04 22.57
CA ARG A 344 -11.47 -5.25 21.87
C ARG A 344 -12.34 -5.54 20.64
N ILE A 345 -13.41 -4.76 20.48
CA ILE A 345 -14.34 -4.87 19.37
C ILE A 345 -13.77 -4.01 18.26
N LEU A 346 -13.48 -4.68 17.16
CA LEU A 346 -13.07 -4.04 15.94
C LEU A 346 -14.31 -3.44 15.23
N PRO A 347 -14.24 -2.18 14.76
CA PRO A 347 -15.32 -1.57 13.99
C PRO A 347 -15.62 -2.34 12.69
N ASN A 348 -16.90 -2.37 12.28
CA ASN A 348 -17.32 -3.05 11.04
C ASN A 348 -16.98 -2.27 9.76
N GLU A 349 -16.63 -0.98 9.88
CA GLU A 349 -16.40 -0.03 8.78
C GLU A 349 -15.24 -0.41 7.84
N ILE A 350 -14.44 -1.43 8.17
CA ILE A 350 -13.29 -1.84 7.36
C ILE A 350 -13.69 -2.73 6.16
N PHE A 351 -14.96 -3.15 6.08
CA PHE A 351 -15.46 -4.03 5.01
C PHE A 351 -16.38 -3.34 4.00
N GLU A 352 -16.67 -2.05 4.13
CA GLU A 352 -17.47 -1.34 3.14
C GLU A 352 -16.56 -0.91 1.98
N GLU A 353 -16.78 -1.49 0.80
CA GLU A 353 -16.28 -0.93 -0.45
C GLU A 353 -16.86 0.48 -0.58
N GLU A 354 -16.11 1.49 -0.13
CA GLU A 354 -16.52 2.88 -0.27
C GLU A 354 -16.79 3.18 -1.74
N SER A 355 -17.97 3.73 -2.01
CA SER A 355 -18.38 4.07 -3.37
C SER A 355 -17.42 5.10 -3.95
N ASN A 356 -16.98 4.90 -5.20
CA ASN A 356 -16.18 5.87 -5.95
C ASN A 356 -16.81 7.29 -6.02
N GLU A 357 -18.07 7.46 -5.59
CA GLU A 357 -18.78 8.73 -5.55
C GLU A 357 -18.16 9.78 -4.62
N GLU A 358 -17.24 9.42 -3.72
CA GLU A 358 -16.70 10.36 -2.72
C GLU A 358 -15.45 11.12 -3.24
N PHE A 359 -14.76 10.63 -4.29
CA PHE A 359 -13.50 11.19 -4.85
C PHE A 359 -13.70 12.42 -5.75
N LEU A 360 -14.60 13.32 -5.36
CA LEU A 360 -15.05 14.43 -6.20
C LEU A 360 -14.23 15.69 -5.99
N GLY A 361 -13.52 16.12 -7.04
CA GLY A 361 -13.02 17.49 -7.19
C GLY A 361 -13.78 18.23 -8.30
N ASP A 362 -13.96 19.54 -8.12
CA ASP A 362 -14.25 20.44 -9.25
C ASP A 362 -12.96 20.63 -10.07
N ASP A 363 -12.70 19.67 -10.97
CA ASP A 363 -11.48 19.68 -11.81
C ASP A 363 -11.52 20.75 -12.92
N TYR A 364 -12.62 21.48 -13.04
CA TYR A 364 -12.75 22.58 -14.00
C TYR A 364 -12.43 23.90 -13.32
N LEU A 365 -11.27 24.46 -13.67
CA LEU A 365 -11.07 25.90 -13.54
C LEU A 365 -12.10 26.59 -14.45
N GLU A 366 -13.09 27.25 -13.85
CA GLU A 366 -13.90 28.24 -14.58
C GLU A 366 -12.96 29.34 -15.09
N LEU A 367 -12.56 29.23 -16.35
CA LEU A 367 -11.88 30.33 -17.02
C LEU A 367 -12.84 31.53 -16.99
N PRO A 368 -12.40 32.70 -16.52
CA PRO A 368 -13.26 33.89 -16.48
C PRO A 368 -13.92 34.10 -17.84
N GLY A 369 -15.25 34.19 -17.80
CA GLY A 369 -16.05 34.38 -18.99
C GLY A 369 -15.58 35.59 -19.79
N ASP A 370 -15.36 35.33 -21.08
CA ASP A 370 -15.15 36.30 -22.16
C ASP A 370 -13.69 36.74 -22.46
N VAL A 371 -13.00 35.91 -23.23
CA VAL A 371 -11.85 36.33 -24.07
C VAL A 371 -12.24 36.33 -25.55
N ARG A 372 -13.50 36.60 -25.90
CA ARG A 372 -13.88 36.81 -27.32
C ARG A 372 -13.57 38.22 -27.85
N GLY A 373 -12.96 39.07 -27.03
CA GLY A 373 -12.65 40.46 -27.40
C GLY A 373 -11.19 40.79 -27.76
N MET A 374 -10.23 39.86 -27.68
CA MET A 374 -8.78 40.20 -27.78
C MET A 374 -8.01 39.59 -28.95
N TRP A 375 -8.69 39.20 -30.04
CA TRP A 375 -8.05 38.94 -31.34
C TRP A 375 -8.62 39.87 -32.42
N ASN A 376 -8.52 41.17 -32.18
CA ASN A 376 -8.51 42.17 -33.25
C ASN A 376 -7.23 42.98 -33.10
N LEU A 377 -6.15 42.47 -33.68
CA LEU A 377 -4.92 43.23 -33.93
C LEU A 377 -4.47 42.90 -35.36
N SER A 378 -4.77 43.88 -36.22
CA SER A 378 -3.99 44.38 -37.36
C SER A 378 -3.47 43.41 -38.41
#